data_AF-A0A0Q4SE43-F1
#
_entry.id   AF-A0A0Q4SE43-F1
#
_cell.length_a   1.000
_cell.length_b   1.000
_cell.length_c   1.000
_cell.angle_alpha   90.00
_cell.angle_beta   90.00
_cell.angle_gamma   90.00
#
_symmetry.space_group_name_H-M   'P 1'
#
loop_
_entity.id
_entity.type
_entity.pdbx_description
1 polymer ?
#
loop_
_entity_poly.entity_id
_entity_poly.type
_entity_poly.pdbx_seq_one_letter_code
_entity_poly.pdbx_strand_id
1 'polypeptide(L)'
;MKNLLLYILLTFSLAVSAQEKDKTLPDANEEYKQNKFVDAEANYRISESKFSKRATAPYNLGNTIYRQNQVSEAKFAYAKAIKNAKTRPEKHKALHNLGNVLMKEKDYTQAVEAYKEALRNDPTDDETRYNYAYAKQKLKENPPKNDKNKDKNKDKDKDKDKNKDKDKDKDKNKDKDKDKDKKDDKGDKDKDKKDGKNDPKKDDKSDNKGEPKPQPGGISKDRVQNLLDAVNNEEKKIQDKVNAQKVKGNPRKAEKDW
;
A
#
# COMPACT_ATOMS: atom_id res chain seq x y z
N MET A 1 -7.45 -6.34 -62.19
CA MET A 1 -6.22 -6.08 -61.38
C MET A 1 -5.98 -4.61 -61.06
N LYS A 2 -6.26 -3.65 -61.96
CA LYS A 2 -6.09 -2.20 -61.69
C LYS A 2 -6.94 -1.67 -60.51
N ASN A 3 -8.16 -2.17 -60.35
CA ASN A 3 -9.05 -1.70 -59.28
C ASN A 3 -8.67 -2.29 -57.89
N LEU A 4 -7.98 -3.43 -57.84
CA LEU A 4 -7.55 -4.06 -56.58
C LEU A 4 -6.39 -3.29 -55.92
N LEU A 5 -5.47 -2.75 -56.73
CA LEU A 5 -4.40 -1.85 -56.28
C LEU A 5 -4.94 -0.52 -55.74
N LEU A 6 -6.06 -0.04 -56.29
CA LEU A 6 -6.70 1.20 -55.84
C LEU A 6 -7.31 1.05 -54.44
N TYR A 7 -7.88 -0.13 -54.11
CA TYR A 7 -8.42 -0.40 -52.77
C TYR A 7 -7.33 -0.64 -51.71
N ILE A 8 -6.17 -1.21 -52.09
CA ILE A 8 -5.01 -1.36 -51.19
C ILE A 8 -4.40 0.01 -50.84
N LEU A 9 -4.43 0.98 -51.76
CA LEU A 9 -4.00 2.35 -51.49
C LEU A 9 -5.01 3.17 -50.68
N LEU A 10 -6.31 2.83 -50.72
CA LEU A 10 -7.37 3.57 -50.00
C LEU A 10 -7.52 3.12 -48.53
N THR A 11 -7.18 1.86 -48.21
CA THR A 11 -7.20 1.35 -46.82
C THR A 11 -5.94 1.72 -46.03
N PHE A 12 -4.93 2.28 -46.68
CA PHE A 12 -3.76 2.91 -46.04
C PHE A 12 -4.01 4.39 -45.71
N SER A 13 -5.27 4.76 -45.47
CA SER A 13 -5.65 6.06 -44.90
C SER A 13 -5.16 6.10 -43.44
N LEU A 14 -3.90 6.51 -43.33
CA LEU A 14 -3.14 6.75 -42.12
C LEU A 14 -4.00 7.47 -41.08
N ALA A 15 -4.42 6.76 -40.04
CA ALA A 15 -4.81 7.37 -38.79
C ALA A 15 -3.55 7.96 -38.13
N VAL A 16 -3.08 9.10 -38.64
CA VAL A 16 -2.09 9.92 -37.96
C VAL A 16 -2.79 10.47 -36.73
N SER A 17 -2.72 9.74 -35.63
CA SER A 17 -3.05 10.29 -34.32
C SER A 17 -1.99 11.34 -34.00
N ALA A 18 -2.26 12.59 -34.37
CA ALA A 18 -1.47 13.72 -33.92
C ALA A 18 -1.54 13.74 -32.39
N GLN A 19 -0.43 13.41 -31.72
CA GLN A 19 -0.39 13.49 -30.26
C GLN A 19 -0.60 14.95 -29.86
N GLU A 20 -1.62 15.19 -29.04
CA GLU A 20 -1.87 16.51 -28.48
C GLU A 20 -0.62 16.99 -27.72
N LYS A 21 -0.19 18.22 -27.97
CA LYS A 21 0.94 18.83 -27.29
C LYS A 21 0.51 19.24 -25.88
N ASP A 22 1.28 18.83 -24.89
CA ASP A 22 1.07 19.26 -23.51
C ASP A 22 1.55 20.70 -23.32
N LYS A 23 0.60 21.64 -23.34
CA LYS A 23 0.87 23.06 -23.08
C LYS A 23 0.94 23.38 -21.58
N THR A 24 0.36 22.53 -20.74
CA THR A 24 0.27 22.75 -19.28
C THR A 24 1.54 22.39 -18.53
N LEU A 25 2.29 21.40 -19.01
CA LEU A 25 3.52 20.95 -18.37
C LEU A 25 4.64 22.03 -18.37
N PRO A 26 4.90 22.76 -19.48
CA PRO A 26 5.86 23.86 -19.46
C PRO A 26 5.51 24.97 -18.46
N ASP A 27 4.24 25.37 -18.39
CA ASP A 27 3.78 26.41 -17.45
C ASP A 27 3.99 25.96 -15.99
N ALA A 28 3.63 24.71 -15.68
CA ALA A 28 3.86 24.11 -14.36
C ALA A 28 5.36 24.07 -13.99
N ASN A 29 6.22 23.75 -14.96
CA ASN A 29 7.68 23.75 -14.75
C ASN A 29 8.20 25.15 -14.43
N GLU A 30 7.66 26.18 -15.09
CA GLU A 30 8.05 27.57 -14.85
C GLU A 30 7.57 28.06 -13.49
N GLU A 31 6.32 27.79 -13.13
CA GLU A 31 5.77 28.06 -11.80
C GLU A 31 6.59 27.38 -10.69
N TYR A 32 7.01 26.14 -10.90
CA TYR A 32 7.87 25.42 -9.96
C TYR A 32 9.22 26.13 -9.77
N LYS A 33 9.87 26.58 -10.85
CA LYS A 33 11.13 27.33 -10.78
C LYS A 33 10.97 28.66 -10.05
N GLN A 34 9.81 29.29 -10.18
CA GLN A 34 9.44 30.52 -9.47
C GLN A 34 9.00 30.27 -8.01
N ASN A 35 9.08 29.03 -7.52
CA ASN A 35 8.60 28.58 -6.20
C ASN A 35 7.08 28.77 -5.98
N LYS A 36 6.30 28.94 -7.05
CA LYS A 36 4.83 29.00 -7.01
C LYS A 36 4.25 27.59 -6.94
N PHE A 37 4.54 26.88 -5.85
CA PHE A 37 4.27 25.44 -5.76
C PHE A 37 2.79 25.06 -5.80
N VAL A 38 1.87 25.95 -5.38
CA VAL A 38 0.43 25.69 -5.45
C VAL A 38 -0.07 25.76 -6.89
N ASP A 39 0.37 26.76 -7.66
CA ASP A 39 0.01 26.89 -9.07
C ASP A 39 0.62 25.77 -9.91
N ALA A 40 1.91 25.49 -9.67
CA ALA A 40 2.62 24.38 -10.32
C ALA A 40 1.92 23.05 -10.07
N GLU A 41 1.51 22.78 -8.82
CA GLU A 41 0.76 21.57 -8.47
C GLU A 41 -0.53 21.46 -9.28
N ALA A 42 -1.33 22.52 -9.35
CA ALA A 42 -2.58 22.52 -10.10
C ALA A 42 -2.35 22.21 -11.60
N ASN A 43 -1.34 22.84 -12.22
CA ASN A 43 -1.04 22.61 -13.63
C ASN A 43 -0.42 21.23 -13.89
N TYR A 44 0.39 20.69 -12.97
CA TYR A 44 0.87 19.31 -13.09
C TYR A 44 -0.28 18.29 -12.99
N ARG A 45 -1.29 18.51 -12.14
CA ARG A 45 -2.49 17.65 -12.09
C ARG A 45 -3.29 17.68 -13.39
N ILE A 46 -3.43 18.86 -13.98
CA ILE A 46 -4.10 19.00 -15.29
C ILE A 46 -3.31 18.25 -16.38
N SER A 47 -1.98 18.42 -16.41
CA SER A 47 -1.10 17.71 -17.33
C SER A 47 -1.17 16.19 -17.12
N GLU A 48 -1.11 15.71 -15.88
CA GLU A 48 -1.25 14.29 -15.55
C GLU A 48 -2.59 13.71 -16.02
N SER A 49 -3.69 14.42 -15.78
CA SER A 49 -5.04 14.00 -16.17
C SER A 49 -5.17 13.85 -17.70
N LYS A 50 -4.68 14.83 -18.46
CA LYS A 50 -4.73 14.82 -19.92
C LYS A 50 -3.75 13.82 -20.55
N PHE A 51 -2.58 13.64 -19.94
CA PHE A 51 -1.48 12.82 -20.47
C PHE A 51 -1.12 11.67 -19.53
N SER A 52 -2.13 10.92 -19.10
CA SER A 52 -2.05 9.88 -18.05
C SER A 52 -1.05 8.74 -18.27
N LYS A 53 -0.49 8.60 -19.47
CA LYS A 53 0.53 7.59 -19.83
C LYS A 53 1.96 8.14 -19.83
N ARG A 54 2.19 9.36 -19.32
CA ARG A 54 3.50 9.99 -19.19
C ARG A 54 3.95 10.02 -17.73
N ALA A 55 5.23 9.74 -17.48
CA ALA A 55 5.80 9.77 -16.13
C ALA A 55 6.19 11.18 -15.67
N THR A 56 6.41 12.11 -16.60
CA THR A 56 6.99 13.44 -16.31
C THR A 56 6.12 14.29 -15.39
N ALA A 57 4.82 14.42 -15.70
CA ALA A 57 3.88 15.20 -14.90
C ALA A 57 3.74 14.64 -13.46
N PRO A 58 3.44 13.35 -13.23
CA PRO A 58 3.35 12.82 -11.87
C PRO A 58 4.70 12.86 -11.11
N TYR A 59 5.83 12.73 -11.80
CA TYR A 59 7.15 12.89 -11.18
C TYR A 59 7.36 14.32 -10.67
N ASN A 60 7.10 15.33 -11.52
CA ASN A 60 7.24 16.73 -11.14
C ASN A 60 6.17 17.17 -10.13
N LEU A 61 4.96 16.61 -10.20
CA LEU A 61 3.93 16.75 -9.18
C LEU A 61 4.44 16.27 -7.82
N GLY A 62 5.04 15.08 -7.76
CA GLY A 62 5.66 14.55 -6.54
C GLY A 62 6.73 15.48 -5.98
N ASN A 63 7.61 16.03 -6.84
CA ASN A 63 8.63 17.00 -6.41
C ASN A 63 7.99 18.26 -5.82
N THR A 64 6.93 18.76 -6.47
CA THR A 64 6.20 19.97 -6.05
C THR A 64 5.54 19.79 -4.69
N ILE A 65 4.78 18.71 -4.53
CA ILE A 65 4.11 18.36 -3.28
C ILE A 65 5.11 18.10 -2.15
N TYR A 66 6.25 17.47 -2.46
CA TYR A 66 7.32 17.26 -1.49
C TYR A 66 7.90 18.58 -0.97
N ARG A 67 8.09 19.58 -1.86
CA ARG A 67 8.54 20.93 -1.49
C ARG A 67 7.52 21.67 -0.61
N GLN A 68 6.24 21.37 -0.77
CA GLN A 68 5.15 21.86 0.08
C GLN A 68 5.02 21.09 1.41
N ASN A 69 5.95 20.18 1.72
CA ASN A 69 5.95 19.34 2.92
C ASN A 69 4.73 18.39 3.04
N GLN A 70 4.01 18.15 1.94
CA GLN A 70 2.87 17.22 1.84
C GLN A 70 3.35 15.80 1.54
N VAL A 71 4.21 15.27 2.41
CA VAL A 71 5.01 14.05 2.16
C VAL A 71 4.16 12.84 1.79
N SER A 72 3.06 12.60 2.50
CA SER A 72 2.19 11.43 2.26
C SER A 72 1.53 11.45 0.90
N GLU A 73 1.29 12.63 0.35
CA GLU A 73 0.69 12.80 -0.97
C GLU A 73 1.73 12.66 -2.09
N ALA A 74 2.97 13.15 -1.86
CA ALA A 74 4.05 13.01 -2.83
C ALA A 74 4.36 11.54 -3.16
N LYS A 75 4.23 10.65 -2.16
CA LYS A 75 4.35 9.19 -2.31
C LYS A 75 3.52 8.65 -3.48
N PHE A 76 2.29 9.13 -3.59
CA PHE A 76 1.33 8.67 -4.60
C PHE A 76 1.66 9.19 -5.99
N ALA A 77 2.07 10.45 -6.09
CA ALA A 77 2.54 11.03 -7.34
C ALA A 77 3.77 10.27 -7.89
N TYR A 78 4.75 9.93 -7.03
CA TYR A 78 5.87 9.09 -7.45
C TYR A 78 5.46 7.66 -7.82
N ALA A 79 4.49 7.05 -7.12
CA ALA A 79 3.97 5.74 -7.49
C ALA A 79 3.36 5.75 -8.91
N LYS A 80 2.60 6.80 -9.26
CA LYS A 80 2.08 7.00 -10.62
C LYS A 80 3.21 7.22 -11.64
N ALA A 81 4.23 8.00 -11.28
CA ALA A 81 5.40 8.21 -12.13
C ALA A 81 6.14 6.88 -12.41
N ILE A 82 6.33 6.03 -11.40
CA ILE A 82 6.94 4.69 -11.55
C ILE A 82 6.10 3.80 -12.45
N LYS A 83 4.76 3.82 -12.30
CA LYS A 83 3.83 3.06 -13.15
C LYS A 83 3.97 3.44 -14.63
N ASN A 84 4.10 4.73 -14.90
CA ASN A 84 4.13 5.29 -16.25
C ASN A 84 5.55 5.42 -16.84
N ALA A 85 6.60 5.13 -16.05
CA ALA A 85 7.98 5.22 -16.49
C ALA A 85 8.25 4.21 -17.60
N LYS A 86 8.84 4.69 -18.70
CA LYS A 86 9.17 3.86 -19.87
C LYS A 86 10.65 3.52 -19.94
N THR A 87 11.47 4.30 -19.26
CA THR A 87 12.92 4.16 -19.28
C THR A 87 13.48 3.90 -17.88
N ARG A 88 14.65 3.26 -17.82
CA ARG A 88 15.36 3.04 -16.56
C ARG A 88 15.69 4.36 -15.84
N PRO A 89 16.16 5.43 -16.51
CA PRO A 89 16.42 6.71 -15.84
C PRO A 89 15.17 7.35 -15.23
N GLU A 90 14.01 7.30 -15.90
CA GLU A 90 12.75 7.79 -15.32
C GLU A 90 12.37 7.00 -14.08
N LYS A 91 12.46 5.66 -14.16
CA LYS A 91 12.14 4.78 -13.06
C LYS A 91 13.09 4.99 -11.87
N HIS A 92 14.39 5.14 -12.13
CA HIS A 92 15.40 5.46 -11.13
C HIS A 92 15.05 6.74 -10.36
N LYS A 93 14.83 7.86 -11.07
CA LYS A 93 14.53 9.16 -10.45
C LYS A 93 13.28 9.10 -9.56
N ALA A 94 12.21 8.47 -10.05
CA ALA A 94 10.97 8.34 -9.29
C ALA A 94 11.12 7.42 -8.07
N LEU A 95 11.87 6.32 -8.17
CA LEU A 95 12.16 5.42 -7.06
C LEU A 95 13.06 6.06 -6.00
N HIS A 96 14.08 6.81 -6.41
CA HIS A 96 14.94 7.58 -5.52
C HIS A 96 14.09 8.54 -4.68
N ASN A 97 13.26 9.36 -5.33
CA ASN A 97 12.42 10.32 -4.62
C ASN A 97 11.33 9.65 -3.77
N LEU A 98 10.79 8.50 -4.19
CA LEU A 98 9.92 7.69 -3.34
C LEU A 98 10.67 7.23 -2.07
N GLY A 99 11.93 6.83 -2.17
CA GLY A 99 12.78 6.53 -1.02
C GLY A 99 12.92 7.74 -0.09
N ASN A 100 13.17 8.94 -0.62
CA ASN A 100 13.28 10.18 0.16
C ASN A 100 11.98 10.49 0.92
N VAL A 101 10.83 10.27 0.27
CA VAL A 101 9.51 10.41 0.88
C VAL A 101 9.35 9.42 2.04
N LEU A 102 9.65 8.14 1.81
CA LEU A 102 9.50 7.09 2.81
C LEU A 102 10.45 7.27 4.00
N MET A 103 11.66 7.78 3.77
CA MET A 103 12.58 8.19 4.84
C MET A 103 11.97 9.27 5.73
N LYS A 104 11.30 10.26 5.12
CA LYS A 104 10.65 11.36 5.85
C LYS A 104 9.40 10.89 6.60
N GLU A 105 8.69 9.90 6.09
CA GLU A 105 7.62 9.18 6.81
C GLU A 105 8.14 8.21 7.88
N LYS A 106 9.46 8.04 8.00
CA LYS A 106 10.14 7.05 8.87
C LYS A 106 9.78 5.59 8.55
N ASP A 107 9.26 5.34 7.36
CA ASP A 107 9.06 4.00 6.84
C ASP A 107 10.38 3.49 6.23
N TYR A 108 11.34 3.22 7.11
CA TYR A 108 12.69 2.84 6.71
C TYR A 108 12.72 1.51 5.95
N THR A 109 11.79 0.60 6.25
CA THR A 109 11.67 -0.68 5.54
C THR A 109 11.38 -0.44 4.06
N GLN A 110 10.38 0.40 3.76
CA GLN A 110 10.03 0.69 2.38
C GLN A 110 11.07 1.60 1.70
N ALA A 111 11.68 2.52 2.44
CA ALA A 111 12.74 3.38 1.90
C ALA A 111 13.95 2.57 1.40
N VAL A 112 14.40 1.58 2.17
CA VAL A 112 15.50 0.67 1.78
C VAL A 112 15.18 -0.03 0.46
N GLU A 113 13.98 -0.57 0.29
CA GLU A 113 13.60 -1.24 -0.95
C GLU A 113 13.46 -0.27 -2.12
N ALA A 114 12.95 0.95 -1.90
CA ALA A 114 12.85 1.96 -2.94
C ALA A 114 14.22 2.38 -3.48
N TYR A 115 15.19 2.68 -2.61
CA TYR A 115 16.54 3.04 -3.04
C TYR A 115 17.27 1.87 -3.71
N LYS A 116 17.09 0.64 -3.21
CA LYS A 116 17.65 -0.55 -3.85
C LYS A 116 17.11 -0.74 -5.26
N GLU A 117 15.81 -0.54 -5.47
CA GLU A 117 15.22 -0.55 -6.82
C GLU A 117 15.73 0.61 -7.68
N ALA A 118 15.93 1.80 -7.09
CA ALA A 118 16.52 2.93 -7.82
C ALA A 118 17.94 2.58 -8.31
N LEU A 119 18.80 1.99 -7.46
CA LEU A 119 20.14 1.53 -7.84
C LEU A 119 20.13 0.38 -8.85
N ARG A 120 19.09 -0.46 -8.84
CA ARG A 120 18.90 -1.47 -9.89
C ARG A 120 18.63 -0.85 -11.26
N ASN A 121 18.12 0.37 -11.33
CA ASN A 121 17.85 1.09 -12.58
C ASN A 121 19.03 1.96 -13.01
N ASP A 122 19.70 2.61 -12.06
CA ASP A 122 20.98 3.33 -12.24
C ASP A 122 21.97 2.96 -11.11
N PRO A 123 22.91 2.04 -11.38
CA PRO A 123 23.92 1.64 -10.41
C PRO A 123 25.02 2.67 -10.20
N THR A 124 25.04 3.79 -10.92
CA THR A 124 26.12 4.79 -10.86
C THR A 124 25.83 5.96 -9.94
N ASP A 125 24.59 6.11 -9.48
CA ASP A 125 24.18 7.20 -8.60
C ASP A 125 24.70 7.04 -7.16
N ASP A 126 25.70 7.86 -6.80
CA ASP A 126 26.28 7.95 -5.46
C ASP A 126 25.31 8.50 -4.42
N GLU A 127 24.40 9.41 -4.79
CA GLU A 127 23.44 9.98 -3.87
C GLU A 127 22.45 8.91 -3.41
N THR A 128 21.90 8.12 -4.35
CA THR A 128 21.06 6.97 -3.99
C THR A 128 21.85 5.94 -3.16
N ARG A 129 23.12 5.68 -3.45
CA ARG A 129 23.94 4.74 -2.65
C ARG A 129 24.06 5.22 -1.20
N TYR A 130 24.36 6.49 -1.00
CA TYR A 130 24.44 7.09 0.32
C TYR A 130 23.10 7.00 1.05
N ASN A 131 22.01 7.41 0.40
CA ASN A 131 20.67 7.37 0.97
C ASN A 131 20.21 5.95 1.30
N TYR A 132 20.57 4.96 0.48
CA TYR A 132 20.33 3.54 0.75
C TYR A 132 21.05 3.06 2.00
N ALA A 133 22.33 3.39 2.15
CA ALA A 133 23.12 3.03 3.33
C ALA A 133 22.52 3.68 4.60
N TYR A 134 22.17 4.97 4.51
CA TYR A 134 21.55 5.69 5.61
C TYR A 134 20.16 5.12 5.98
N ALA A 135 19.35 4.75 5.00
CA ALA A 135 18.06 4.08 5.23
C ALA A 135 18.23 2.73 5.96
N LYS A 136 19.23 1.93 5.57
CA LYS A 136 19.54 0.67 6.26
C LYS A 136 19.96 0.89 7.71
N GLN A 137 20.77 1.92 7.97
CA GLN A 137 21.14 2.29 9.33
C GLN A 137 19.90 2.68 10.14
N LYS A 138 19.02 3.52 9.60
CA LYS A 138 17.79 3.93 10.29
C LYS A 138 16.84 2.76 10.56
N LEU A 139 16.74 1.82 9.63
CA LEU A 139 15.99 0.58 9.82
C LEU A 139 16.57 -0.28 10.95
N LYS A 140 17.91 -0.38 11.05
CA LYS A 140 18.58 -1.10 12.15
C LYS A 140 18.36 -0.42 13.50
N GLU A 141 18.39 0.90 13.54
CA GLU A 141 18.12 1.71 14.74
C GLU A 141 16.65 1.63 15.17
N ASN A 142 15.73 1.45 14.21
CA ASN A 142 14.29 1.45 14.42
C ASN A 142 13.65 0.22 13.77
N PRO A 143 13.92 -1.00 14.26
CA PRO A 143 13.37 -2.20 13.67
C PRO A 143 11.84 -2.18 13.80
N PRO A 144 11.09 -2.66 12.78
CA PRO A 144 9.65 -2.76 12.87
C PRO A 144 9.28 -3.63 14.08
N LYS A 145 8.35 -3.15 14.91
CA LYS A 145 7.87 -3.90 16.07
C LYS A 145 7.25 -5.20 15.57
N ASN A 146 7.80 -6.33 16.00
CA ASN A 146 7.30 -7.65 15.66
C ASN A 146 5.95 -7.84 16.37
N ASP A 147 4.84 -7.56 15.69
CA ASP A 147 3.48 -7.65 16.24
C ASP A 147 2.99 -9.12 16.35
N LYS A 148 3.89 -10.04 16.72
CA LYS A 148 3.65 -11.49 16.84
C LYS A 148 2.83 -11.88 18.08
N ASN A 149 2.19 -10.95 18.77
CA ASN A 149 1.48 -11.23 20.02
C ASN A 149 0.04 -10.68 20.10
N LYS A 150 -0.61 -10.48 18.95
CA LYS A 150 -2.02 -10.05 18.90
C LYS A 150 -3.03 -11.15 18.58
N ASP A 151 -2.60 -12.42 18.54
CA ASP A 151 -3.45 -13.54 18.09
C ASP A 151 -3.59 -14.69 19.11
N LYS A 152 -3.47 -14.40 20.42
CA LYS A 152 -3.69 -15.39 21.50
C LYS A 152 -4.87 -15.10 22.42
N ASN A 153 -5.76 -14.16 22.09
CA ASN A 153 -6.91 -13.88 22.95
C ASN A 153 -8.21 -13.57 22.19
N LYS A 154 -8.55 -14.40 21.20
CA LYS A 154 -9.82 -14.31 20.46
C LYS A 154 -10.72 -15.55 20.51
N ASP A 155 -10.44 -16.50 21.42
CA ASP A 155 -11.25 -17.72 21.60
C ASP A 155 -11.91 -17.80 22.99
N LYS A 156 -12.49 -16.70 23.50
CA LYS A 156 -13.27 -16.76 24.76
C LYS A 156 -14.61 -16.03 24.80
N ASP A 157 -15.20 -15.67 23.66
CA ASP A 157 -16.56 -15.11 23.65
C ASP A 157 -17.40 -15.60 22.44
N LYS A 158 -17.54 -16.92 22.33
CA LYS A 158 -18.60 -17.54 21.50
C LYS A 158 -19.31 -18.63 22.29
N ASP A 159 -20.04 -18.24 23.33
CA ASP A 159 -21.09 -19.08 23.93
C ASP A 159 -22.07 -18.22 24.75
N LYS A 160 -22.71 -17.24 24.11
CA LYS A 160 -23.94 -16.64 24.62
C LYS A 160 -24.82 -16.17 23.46
N ASP A 161 -25.38 -17.12 22.69
CA ASP A 161 -26.67 -16.86 22.05
C ASP A 161 -27.40 -18.14 21.63
N LYS A 162 -27.99 -18.85 22.60
CA LYS A 162 -29.14 -19.74 22.39
C LYS A 162 -29.96 -19.83 23.68
N ASN A 163 -30.94 -18.94 23.82
CA ASN A 163 -32.28 -19.33 24.25
C ASN A 163 -33.22 -18.11 24.33
N LYS A 164 -34.05 -17.97 23.31
CA LYS A 164 -35.38 -17.39 23.40
C LYS A 164 -36.32 -18.39 22.74
N ASP A 165 -37.03 -19.16 23.55
CA ASP A 165 -38.48 -19.08 23.63
C ASP A 165 -39.05 -20.18 24.56
N LYS A 166 -39.90 -19.72 25.49
CA LYS A 166 -41.06 -20.39 26.12
C LYS A 166 -40.71 -21.55 27.08
N ASP A 167 -41.28 -21.67 28.28
CA ASP A 167 -42.62 -21.30 28.73
C ASP A 167 -42.68 -20.97 30.23
N LYS A 168 -43.77 -20.28 30.56
CA LYS A 168 -44.31 -20.07 31.90
C LYS A 168 -44.62 -21.43 32.54
N ASP A 169 -44.30 -21.64 33.81
CA ASP A 169 -45.31 -21.49 34.87
C ASP A 169 -44.76 -21.78 36.27
N LYS A 170 -45.39 -21.09 37.21
CA LYS A 170 -45.16 -21.09 38.65
C LYS A 170 -45.57 -22.42 39.29
N ASP A 171 -44.75 -22.86 40.24
CA ASP A 171 -45.15 -23.10 41.62
C ASP A 171 -46.43 -23.93 41.84
N LYS A 172 -46.25 -25.20 42.22
CA LYS A 172 -47.04 -25.85 43.27
C LYS A 172 -46.37 -27.12 43.80
N ASN A 173 -45.94 -26.99 45.06
CA ASN A 173 -46.13 -27.94 46.15
C ASN A 173 -45.42 -29.32 46.16
N LYS A 174 -44.62 -29.43 47.23
CA LYS A 174 -44.69 -30.41 48.34
C LYS A 174 -43.92 -31.72 48.26
N ASP A 175 -43.19 -31.89 49.38
CA ASP A 175 -42.95 -33.12 50.16
C ASP A 175 -42.14 -34.22 49.44
N LYS A 176 -41.29 -35.03 50.06
CA LYS A 176 -40.62 -35.18 51.36
C LYS A 176 -39.86 -36.51 51.20
N ASP A 177 -38.75 -36.66 51.91
CA ASP A 177 -38.18 -37.96 52.34
C ASP A 177 -37.74 -38.92 51.20
N LYS A 178 -36.87 -39.91 51.34
CA LYS A 178 -35.78 -40.29 52.24
C LYS A 178 -35.15 -41.51 51.54
N ASP A 179 -33.86 -41.69 51.74
CA ASP A 179 -33.17 -42.97 51.98
C ASP A 179 -33.52 -44.25 51.18
N LYS A 180 -32.42 -44.84 50.67
CA LYS A 180 -31.98 -46.25 50.81
C LYS A 180 -32.32 -47.29 49.74
N ASP A 181 -31.20 -47.79 49.21
CA ASP A 181 -30.77 -49.19 49.16
C ASP A 181 -31.27 -50.16 48.09
N LYS A 182 -30.25 -50.93 47.63
CA LYS A 182 -30.21 -52.22 46.91
C LYS A 182 -30.35 -52.16 45.38
N LYS A 183 -29.32 -52.53 44.61
CA LYS A 183 -28.61 -53.83 44.39
C LYS A 183 -29.29 -54.74 43.38
N ASP A 184 -28.43 -55.28 42.51
CA ASP A 184 -28.51 -56.54 41.75
C ASP A 184 -29.40 -56.49 40.48
N ASP A 185 -29.06 -57.04 39.30
CA ASP A 185 -27.92 -57.82 38.80
C ASP A 185 -28.11 -58.05 37.27
N LYS A 186 -27.04 -58.53 36.59
CA LYS A 186 -26.91 -59.18 35.26
C LYS A 186 -27.04 -58.31 34.01
N GLY A 187 -26.19 -58.41 32.99
CA GLY A 187 -25.10 -59.31 32.58
C GLY A 187 -24.84 -58.95 31.09
N ASP A 188 -23.83 -59.34 30.33
CA ASP A 188 -22.69 -60.26 30.43
C ASP A 188 -21.83 -59.96 29.17
N LYS A 189 -20.49 -60.08 29.27
CA LYS A 189 -19.49 -60.37 28.20
C LYS A 189 -19.39 -59.46 26.95
N ASP A 190 -18.23 -59.21 26.33
CA ASP A 190 -16.91 -59.85 26.33
C ASP A 190 -15.88 -58.85 25.73
N LYS A 191 -14.64 -58.85 26.28
CA LYS A 191 -13.29 -58.86 25.62
C LYS A 191 -12.97 -57.92 24.44
N ASP A 192 -11.80 -57.28 24.27
CA ASP A 192 -10.41 -57.46 24.76
C ASP A 192 -9.69 -56.08 24.68
N LYS A 193 -9.04 -55.56 25.73
CA LYS A 193 -7.60 -55.62 26.06
C LYS A 193 -6.60 -55.39 24.90
N LYS A 194 -5.86 -54.27 24.95
CA LYS A 194 -4.49 -54.27 25.52
C LYS A 194 -3.88 -52.87 25.69
N ASP A 195 -3.21 -52.75 26.84
CA ASP A 195 -2.47 -51.64 27.42
C ASP A 195 -1.10 -51.36 26.76
N GLY A 196 -0.51 -50.20 27.07
CA GLY A 196 0.94 -50.16 27.33
C GLY A 196 1.75 -48.87 27.11
N LYS A 197 1.71 -47.95 28.10
CA LYS A 197 2.83 -47.24 28.76
C LYS A 197 3.91 -46.41 28.01
N ASN A 198 3.91 -45.10 28.35
CA ASN A 198 4.96 -44.15 28.80
C ASN A 198 6.48 -44.36 28.56
N ASP A 199 7.07 -43.30 27.95
CA ASP A 199 8.29 -42.49 28.28
C ASP A 199 9.70 -43.13 28.38
N PRO A 200 10.80 -42.33 28.35
CA PRO A 200 11.19 -41.23 27.44
C PRO A 200 12.65 -41.40 26.96
N LYS A 201 13.10 -40.71 25.89
CA LYS A 201 14.55 -40.52 25.65
C LYS A 201 14.86 -39.17 25.00
N LYS A 202 15.73 -38.42 25.71
CA LYS A 202 16.48 -37.25 25.23
C LYS A 202 17.37 -37.66 24.06
N ASP A 203 17.45 -36.81 23.04
CA ASP A 203 18.66 -36.64 22.24
C ASP A 203 18.76 -35.16 21.82
N ASP A 204 19.85 -34.54 22.27
CA ASP A 204 20.33 -33.24 21.83
C ASP A 204 20.67 -33.29 20.34
N LYS A 205 19.94 -32.51 19.52
CA LYS A 205 20.47 -32.03 18.24
C LYS A 205 20.21 -30.53 18.09
N SER A 206 21.33 -29.83 18.15
CA SER A 206 21.53 -28.48 17.64
C SER A 206 21.18 -28.47 16.14
N ASP A 207 19.95 -28.08 15.82
CA ASP A 207 19.59 -27.69 14.46
C ASP A 207 19.65 -26.17 14.35
N ASN A 208 20.79 -25.73 13.85
CA ASN A 208 21.05 -24.42 13.30
C ASN A 208 19.99 -24.11 12.22
N LYS A 209 18.84 -23.55 12.62
CA LYS A 209 17.84 -23.00 11.71
C LYS A 209 18.45 -21.77 11.04
N GLY A 210 19.02 -22.00 9.86
CA GLY A 210 19.41 -20.96 8.93
C GLY A 210 18.30 -19.92 8.81
N GLU A 211 18.67 -18.67 9.09
CA GLU A 211 17.82 -17.53 8.84
C GLU A 211 17.30 -17.59 7.39
N PRO A 212 15.99 -17.39 7.14
CA PRO A 212 15.49 -17.36 5.78
C PRO A 212 16.15 -16.18 5.05
N LYS A 213 16.94 -16.49 4.01
CA LYS A 213 17.47 -15.49 3.08
C LYS A 213 16.31 -14.58 2.64
N PRO A 214 16.41 -13.25 2.80
CA PRO A 214 15.37 -12.35 2.32
C PRO A 214 15.26 -12.49 0.80
N GLN A 215 14.10 -12.97 0.34
CA GLN A 215 13.80 -13.01 -1.09
C GLN A 215 13.92 -11.59 -1.66
N PRO A 216 14.41 -11.43 -2.91
CA PRO A 216 14.72 -10.13 -3.50
C PRO A 216 13.46 -9.39 -3.91
N GLY A 217 12.64 -8.98 -2.94
CA GLY A 217 11.47 -8.16 -3.15
C GLY A 217 11.92 -6.74 -3.48
N GLY A 218 12.05 -6.41 -4.76
CA GLY A 218 11.86 -5.01 -5.16
C GLY A 218 10.51 -4.51 -4.66
N ILE A 219 10.19 -3.22 -4.79
CA ILE A 219 8.80 -2.79 -4.58
C ILE A 219 7.93 -3.66 -5.50
N SER A 220 7.20 -4.62 -4.94
CA SER A 220 6.42 -5.55 -5.75
C SER A 220 5.44 -4.71 -6.55
N LYS A 221 5.18 -5.11 -7.81
CA LYS A 221 4.16 -4.41 -8.61
C LYS A 221 2.86 -4.25 -7.81
N ASP A 222 2.54 -5.25 -6.99
CA ASP A 222 1.39 -5.24 -6.07
C ASP A 222 1.47 -4.15 -4.99
N ARG A 223 2.65 -3.80 -4.49
CA ARG A 223 2.82 -2.71 -3.51
C ARG A 223 2.66 -1.34 -4.15
N VAL A 224 3.21 -1.14 -5.35
CA VAL A 224 2.91 0.07 -6.14
C VAL A 224 1.41 0.11 -6.44
N GLN A 225 0.82 -1.02 -6.79
CA GLN A 225 -0.61 -1.12 -7.07
C GLN A 225 -1.46 -0.79 -5.83
N ASN A 226 -1.13 -1.31 -4.65
CA ASN A 226 -1.82 -0.97 -3.40
C ASN A 226 -1.72 0.52 -3.08
N LEU A 227 -0.55 1.14 -3.33
CA LEU A 227 -0.40 2.59 -3.22
C LEU A 227 -1.34 3.29 -4.20
N LEU A 228 -1.38 2.86 -5.47
CA LEU A 228 -2.22 3.43 -6.52
C LEU A 228 -3.72 3.29 -6.21
N ASP A 229 -4.14 2.16 -5.65
CA ASP A 229 -5.53 1.93 -5.26
C ASP A 229 -5.95 2.85 -4.11
N ALA A 230 -5.04 3.11 -3.16
CA ALA A 230 -5.25 4.13 -2.13
C ALA A 230 -5.39 5.54 -2.73
N VAL A 231 -4.66 5.88 -3.80
CA VAL A 231 -4.76 7.20 -4.45
C VAL A 231 -6.13 7.47 -5.02
N ASN A 232 -6.73 6.48 -5.69
CA ASN A 232 -8.00 6.68 -6.39
C ASN A 232 -9.10 7.19 -5.45
N ASN A 233 -9.04 6.84 -4.16
CA ASN A 233 -9.98 7.31 -3.14
C ASN A 233 -9.62 8.69 -2.55
N GLU A 234 -8.34 9.09 -2.61
CA GLU A 234 -7.86 10.33 -2.01
C GLU A 234 -7.78 11.51 -3.01
N GLU A 235 -7.72 11.23 -4.31
CA GLU A 235 -7.55 12.24 -5.37
C GLU A 235 -8.62 13.35 -5.32
N LYS A 236 -9.88 13.02 -5.02
CA LYS A 236 -10.95 14.02 -4.93
C LYS A 236 -10.71 15.03 -3.80
N LYS A 237 -10.34 14.54 -2.61
CA LYS A 237 -10.06 15.40 -1.45
C LYS A 237 -8.87 16.33 -1.71
N ILE A 238 -7.88 15.78 -2.40
CA ILE A 238 -6.69 16.49 -2.83
C ILE A 238 -7.06 17.63 -3.80
N GLN A 239 -7.87 17.35 -4.81
CA GLN A 239 -8.29 18.37 -5.77
C GLN A 239 -9.05 19.53 -5.09
N ASP A 240 -9.94 19.20 -4.16
CA ASP A 240 -10.68 20.20 -3.37
C ASP A 240 -9.72 21.07 -2.52
N LYS A 241 -8.70 20.44 -1.92
CA LYS A 241 -7.67 21.15 -1.14
C LYS A 241 -6.85 22.12 -2.00
N VAL A 242 -6.38 21.68 -3.16
CA VAL A 242 -5.60 22.53 -4.09
C VAL A 242 -6.43 23.73 -4.53
N ASN A 243 -7.70 23.48 -4.91
CA ASN A 243 -8.63 24.54 -5.29
C ASN A 243 -8.85 25.55 -4.14
N ALA A 244 -9.02 25.08 -2.91
CA ALA A 244 -9.19 25.95 -1.74
C ALA A 244 -7.93 26.78 -1.42
N GLN A 245 -6.73 26.22 -1.60
CA GLN A 245 -5.48 26.95 -1.38
C GLN A 245 -5.27 28.05 -2.43
N LYS A 246 -5.64 27.80 -3.69
CA LYS A 246 -5.58 28.82 -4.75
C LYS A 246 -6.46 30.03 -4.46
N VAL A 247 -7.67 29.81 -3.92
CA VAL A 247 -8.59 30.91 -3.52
C VAL A 247 -7.98 31.77 -2.40
N LYS A 248 -7.25 31.17 -1.46
CA LYS A 248 -6.60 31.91 -0.37
C LYS A 248 -5.34 32.67 -0.81
N GLY A 249 -4.65 32.21 -1.84
CA GLY A 249 -3.42 32.83 -2.36
C GLY A 249 -3.63 34.08 -3.21
N ASN A 250 -4.87 34.39 -3.62
CA ASN A 250 -5.17 35.50 -4.51
C ASN A 250 -6.04 36.56 -3.78
N PRO A 251 -5.46 37.43 -2.92
CA PRO A 251 -6.19 38.60 -2.46
C PRO A 251 -6.46 39.45 -3.69
N ARG A 252 -7.72 39.49 -4.14
CA ARG A 252 -8.14 40.50 -5.12
C ARG A 252 -7.76 41.84 -4.51
N LYS A 253 -6.76 42.52 -5.10
CA LYS A 253 -6.62 43.95 -4.86
C LYS A 253 -7.97 44.54 -5.27
N ALA A 254 -8.76 44.95 -4.28
CA ALA A 254 -9.89 45.80 -4.55
C ALA A 254 -9.29 47.06 -5.16
N GLU A 255 -9.39 47.21 -6.47
CA GLU A 255 -9.22 48.51 -7.11
C GLU A 255 -10.26 49.39 -6.44
N LYS A 256 -9.76 50.23 -5.55
CA LYS A 256 -10.54 51.17 -4.77
C LYS A 256 -10.90 52.25 -5.79
N ASP A 257 -12.03 52.07 -6.44
CA ASP A 257 -12.65 53.08 -7.31
C ASP A 257 -13.21 54.17 -6.39
N TRP A 258 -12.38 55.17 -6.09
CA TRP A 258 -12.77 56.46 -5.54
C TRP A 258 -11.71 57.49 -5.91
#